data_AF-A0A6P0JY06-F1
#
_entry.id   AF-A0A6P0JY06-F1
#
_cell.length_a   1.000
_cell.length_b   1.000
_cell.length_c   1.000
_cell.angle_alpha   90.00
_cell.angle_beta   90.00
_cell.angle_gamma   90.00
#
_symmetry.space_group_name_H-M   'P 1'
#
loop_
_entity.id
_entity.type
_entity.pdbx_description
1 polymer ?
#
loop_
_entity_poly.entity_id
_entity_poly.type
_entity_poly.pdbx_seq_one_letter_code
_entity_poly.pdbx_strand_id
1 'polypeptide(L)'
;MMVLPTVIVPGYFARATEYTGLAAILRERGIPTSIVPIRKRDWIPTVGGRSIVPILRLLEQTVKQALAEHNAEQVNLVGHSAGGWIS
;
A
#
# COMPACT_ATOMS: atom_id res chain seq x y z
N MET A 1 21.88 -9.98 -1.58
CA MET A 1 20.88 -9.03 -2.12
C MET A 1 20.08 -8.50 -0.95
N MET A 2 19.95 -7.17 -0.78
CA MET A 2 19.13 -6.61 0.29
C MET A 2 17.65 -6.82 -0.05
N VAL A 3 16.85 -7.31 0.91
CA VAL A 3 15.41 -7.49 0.73
C VAL A 3 14.74 -6.14 0.86
N LEU A 4 14.10 -5.66 -0.20
CA LEU A 4 13.38 -4.39 -0.18
C LEU A 4 12.06 -4.52 0.62
N PRO A 5 11.70 -3.52 1.43
CA PRO A 5 10.37 -3.47 2.02
C PRO A 5 9.28 -3.39 0.94
N THR A 6 8.18 -4.10 1.15
CA THR A 6 7.05 -4.19 0.21
C THR A 6 5.85 -3.42 0.76
N VAL A 7 5.22 -2.59 -0.08
CA VAL A 7 4.00 -1.87 0.25
C VAL A 7 2.86 -2.37 -0.63
N ILE A 8 1.82 -2.92 -0.02
CA ILE A 8 0.61 -3.37 -0.70
C ILE A 8 -0.38 -2.22 -0.79
N VAL A 9 -0.90 -1.96 -2.00
CA VAL A 9 -1.87 -0.89 -2.29
C VAL A 9 -3.25 -1.50 -2.58
N PRO A 10 -4.20 -1.38 -1.64
CA PRO A 10 -5.57 -1.85 -1.83
C PRO A 10 -6.26 -1.24 -3.06
N GLY A 11 -7.17 -2.01 -3.66
CA GLY A 11 -7.99 -1.56 -4.78
C GLY A 11 -9.18 -0.69 -4.38
N TYR A 12 -9.90 -0.20 -5.39
CA TYR A 12 -11.08 0.67 -5.21
C TYR A 12 -12.14 -0.01 -4.34
N PHE A 13 -12.65 0.70 -3.32
CA PHE A 13 -13.57 0.19 -2.28
C PHE A 13 -13.07 -1.00 -1.44
N ALA A 14 -11.81 -1.42 -1.59
CA ALA A 14 -11.19 -2.42 -0.74
C ALA A 14 -10.70 -1.79 0.58
N ARG A 15 -10.52 -2.64 1.60
CA ARG A 15 -9.95 -2.32 2.90
C ARG A 15 -8.57 -2.94 3.02
N ALA A 16 -7.66 -2.26 3.71
CA ALA A 16 -6.35 -2.82 4.06
C ALA A 16 -6.44 -4.22 4.72
N THR A 17 -7.47 -4.45 5.53
CA THR A 17 -7.69 -5.72 6.24
C THR A 17 -7.90 -6.92 5.32
N GLU A 18 -8.32 -6.70 4.07
CA GLU A 18 -8.53 -7.78 3.09
C GLU A 18 -7.19 -8.32 2.55
N TYR A 19 -6.07 -7.62 2.80
CA TYR A 19 -4.73 -7.97 2.33
C TYR A 19 -3.82 -8.54 3.43
N THR A 20 -4.33 -8.72 4.65
CA THR A 20 -3.53 -9.18 5.81
C THR A 20 -2.96 -10.57 5.59
N GLY A 21 -3.68 -11.48 4.93
CA GLY A 21 -3.19 -12.81 4.59
C GLY A 21 -1.96 -12.77 3.67
N LEU A 22 -2.00 -11.96 2.61
CA LEU A 22 -0.83 -11.78 1.73
C LEU A 22 0.34 -11.15 2.48
N ALA A 23 0.10 -10.12 3.29
CA ALA A 23 1.15 -9.50 4.08
C ALA A 23 1.77 -10.47 5.10
N ALA A 24 0.98 -11.33 5.73
CA ALA A 24 1.47 -12.36 6.64
C ALA A 24 2.40 -13.34 5.91
N ILE A 25 1.97 -13.88 4.76
CA ILE A 25 2.78 -14.80 3.95
C ILE A 25 4.11 -14.17 3.52
N LEU A 26 4.11 -12.90 3.10
CA LEU A 26 5.34 -12.21 2.71
C LEU A 26 6.29 -12.00 3.90
N ARG A 27 5.75 -11.59 5.05
CA ARG A 27 6.55 -11.43 6.28
C ARG A 27 7.13 -12.75 6.77
N GLU A 28 6.36 -13.83 6.72
CA GLU A 28 6.83 -15.19 7.05
C GLU A 28 7.99 -15.64 6.16
N ARG A 29 8.07 -15.13 4.93
CA ARG A 29 9.17 -15.36 3.99
C ARG A 29 10.34 -14.38 4.16
N GLY A 30 10.34 -13.57 5.21
CA GLY A 30 11.38 -12.59 5.49
C GLY A 30 11.30 -11.33 4.65
N ILE A 31 10.17 -11.05 4.01
CA ILE A 31 9.94 -9.82 3.24
C ILE A 31 9.22 -8.80 4.13
N PRO A 32 9.88 -7.71 4.57
CA PRO A 32 9.21 -6.67 5.32
C PRO A 32 8.06 -6.12 4.50
N THR A 33 6.85 -6.11 5.06
CA THR A 33 5.65 -5.78 4.29
C THR A 33 4.72 -4.86 5.09
N SER A 34 4.22 -3.82 4.44
CA SER A 34 3.21 -2.90 4.96
C SER A 34 2.03 -2.84 3.99
N ILE A 35 0.84 -2.52 4.50
CA ILE A 35 -0.37 -2.34 3.68
C ILE A 35 -0.78 -0.89 3.83
N VAL A 36 -1.02 -0.18 2.72
CA VAL A 36 -1.53 1.20 2.79
C VAL A 36 -2.87 1.17 3.56
N PRO A 37 -3.06 1.99 4.61
CA PRO A 37 -4.15 1.84 5.58
C PRO A 37 -5.50 2.37 5.05
N ILE A 38 -5.85 2.04 3.81
CA ILE A 38 -7.07 2.45 3.13
C ILE A 38 -8.29 1.78 3.77
N ARG A 39 -9.31 2.58 4.06
CA ARG A 39 -10.67 2.19 4.47
C ARG A 39 -11.63 2.39 3.31
N LYS A 40 -12.75 1.67 3.28
CA LYS A 40 -13.78 1.84 2.22
C LYS A 40 -14.23 3.29 2.06
N ARG A 41 -14.35 4.02 3.17
CA ARG A 41 -14.78 5.42 3.19
C ARG A 41 -13.78 6.39 2.56
N ASP A 42 -12.50 6.02 2.49
CA ASP A 42 -11.46 6.88 1.93
C ASP A 42 -11.60 7.01 0.41
N TRP A 43 -12.37 6.10 -0.22
CA TRP A 43 -12.73 6.15 -1.65
C TRP A 43 -13.94 7.04 -1.96
N ILE A 44 -14.77 7.36 -0.96
CA ILE A 44 -15.99 8.18 -1.18
C ILE A 44 -15.66 9.53 -1.84
N PRO A 45 -14.60 10.26 -1.45
CA PRO A 45 -14.23 11.51 -2.10
C PRO A 45 -13.82 11.38 -3.57
N THR A 46 -13.48 10.18 -4.05
CA THR A 46 -12.98 9.94 -5.40
C THR A 46 -14.10 9.55 -6.39
N VAL A 47 -15.33 9.35 -5.90
CA VAL A 47 -16.49 8.93 -6.71
C VAL A 47 -16.80 9.96 -7.81
N GLY A 48 -17.05 9.46 -9.02
CA GLY A 48 -17.40 10.30 -10.18
C GLY A 48 -16.19 11.02 -10.79
N GLY A 49 -15.00 10.42 -10.74
CA GLY A 49 -13.78 10.99 -11.30
C GLY A 49 -13.18 12.12 -10.45
N ARG A 50 -13.59 12.23 -9.20
CA ARG A 50 -13.02 13.19 -8.24
C ARG A 50 -11.63 12.74 -7.79
N SER A 51 -10.90 13.68 -7.20
CA SER A 51 -9.46 13.56 -6.94
C SER A 51 -9.07 12.32 -6.14
N ILE A 52 -7.99 11.66 -6.59
CA ILE A 52 -7.36 10.50 -5.93
C ILE A 52 -6.24 10.91 -4.96
N VAL A 53 -5.91 12.20 -4.88
CA VAL A 53 -4.82 12.73 -4.04
C VAL A 53 -4.89 12.28 -2.57
N PRO A 54 -6.07 12.19 -1.91
CA PRO A 54 -6.12 11.68 -0.54
C PRO A 54 -5.57 10.24 -0.41
N ILE A 55 -5.82 9.38 -1.39
CA ILE A 55 -5.27 8.00 -1.41
C ILE A 55 -3.77 8.03 -1.66
N LEU A 56 -3.30 8.86 -2.58
CA LEU A 56 -1.86 9.02 -2.85
C LEU A 56 -1.08 9.51 -1.62
N ARG A 57 -1.68 10.35 -0.77
CA ARG A 57 -1.05 10.78 0.48
C ARG A 57 -0.88 9.64 1.48
N LEU A 58 -1.86 8.74 1.57
CA LEU A 58 -1.74 7.53 2.41
C LEU A 58 -0.64 6.61 1.87
N LEU A 59 -0.55 6.46 0.55
CA LEU A 59 0.52 5.71 -0.10
C LEU A 59 1.89 6.34 0.18
N GLU A 60 2.05 7.64 -0.05
CA GLU A 60 3.29 8.38 0.21
C GLU A 60 3.76 8.22 1.66
N GLN A 61 2.85 8.39 2.62
CA GLN A 61 3.17 8.21 4.05
C GLN A 61 3.63 6.78 4.34
N THR A 62 2.95 5.78 3.77
CA THR A 62 3.30 4.36 3.97
C THR A 62 4.66 4.04 3.37
N VAL A 63 4.98 4.58 2.19
CA VAL A 63 6.29 4.42 1.53
C VAL A 63 7.39 5.06 2.37
N LYS A 64 7.22 6.33 2.77
CA LYS A 64 8.23 7.03 3.60
C LYS A 64 8.49 6.31 4.92
N GLN A 65 7.44 5.80 5.55
CA GLN A 65 7.57 5.01 6.78
C GLN A 65 8.38 3.73 6.53
N ALA A 66 8.05 2.97 5.48
CA ALA A 66 8.74 1.74 5.14
C ALA A 66 10.22 1.96 4.79
N LEU A 67 10.53 3.04 4.07
CA LEU A 67 11.92 3.43 3.76
C LEU A 67 12.70 3.75 5.04
N ALA A 68 12.12 4.55 5.95
CA ALA A 68 12.75 4.95 7.20
C ALA A 68 12.95 3.76 8.16
N GLU A 69 11.94 2.90 8.34
CA GLU A 69 11.98 1.74 9.23
C GLU A 69 13.03 0.70 8.82
N HIS A 70 13.29 0.59 7.52
CA HIS A 70 14.19 -0.42 6.97
C HIS A 70 15.49 0.15 6.43
N ASN A 71 15.76 1.44 6.63
CA ASN A 71 16.93 2.16 6.08
C ASN A 71 17.15 1.84 4.60
N ALA A 72 16.06 1.87 3.83
CA ALA A 72 16.04 1.51 2.41
C ALA A 72 15.88 2.76 1.55
N GLU A 73 16.41 2.73 0.33
CA GLU A 73 16.23 3.80 -0.66
C GLU A 73 15.03 3.56 -1.58
N GLN A 74 14.52 2.33 -1.61
CA GLN A 74 13.43 1.90 -2.49
C GLN A 74 12.49 0.92 -1.78
N VAL A 75 11.25 0.84 -2.27
CA VAL A 75 10.24 -0.15 -1.88
C VAL A 75 9.81 -0.97 -3.10
N ASN A 76 9.30 -2.18 -2.87
CA ASN A 76 8.45 -2.85 -3.84
C ASN A 76 7.01 -2.38 -3.67
N LEU A 77 6.29 -2.14 -4.77
CA LEU A 77 4.85 -1.88 -4.75
C LEU A 77 4.09 -3.10 -5.27
N VAL A 78 3.05 -3.49 -4.54
CA VAL A 78 2.10 -4.53 -4.96
C VAL A 78 0.71 -3.91 -4.99
N GLY A 79 0.28 -3.48 -6.17
CA GLY A 79 -1.04 -2.87 -6.38
C GLY A 79 -2.10 -3.87 -6.85
N HIS A 80 -3.30 -3.81 -6.28
CA HIS A 80 -4.46 -4.58 -6.75
C HIS A 80 -5.48 -3.67 -7.43
N SER A 81 -5.93 -4.03 -8.64
CA SER A 81 -6.95 -3.27 -9.39
C SER A 81 -6.59 -1.77 -9.44
N ALA A 82 -7.47 -0.86 -9.01
CA ALA A 82 -7.18 0.58 -8.95
C ALA A 82 -5.91 0.92 -8.14
N GLY A 83 -5.52 0.10 -7.16
CA GLY A 83 -4.24 0.25 -6.45
C GLY A 83 -3.05 0.08 -7.39
N GLY A 84 -3.13 -0.79 -8.38
CA GLY A 84 -2.10 -0.95 -9.42
C GLY A 84 -2.07 0.19 -10.45
N TRP A 85 -3.18 0.91 -10.65
CA TRP A 85 -3.21 2.10 -11.52
C TRP A 85 -2.51 3.31 -10.92
N ILE A 86 -2.39 3.36 -9.58
CA ILE A 86 -1.82 4.48 -8.82
C ILE A 86 -0.44 4.16 -8.22
N SER A 87 0.14 3.01 -8.58
CA SER A 87 1.45 2.52 -8.11
C SER A 87 2.52 2.71 -9.17
#